data_AF-A0A7W0RU15-F1
#
_entry.id   AF-A0A7W0RU15-F1
#
_cell.length_a   1.000
_cell.length_b   1.000
_cell.length_c   1.000
_cell.angle_alpha   90.00
_cell.angle_beta   90.00
_cell.angle_gamma   90.00
#
_symmetry.space_group_name_H-M   'P 1'
#
loop_
_entity.id
_entity.type
_entity.pdbx_description
1 polymer ?
#
loop_
_entity_poly.entity_id
_entity_poly.type
_entity_poly.pdbx_seq_one_letter_code
_entity_poly.pdbx_strand_id
1 'polypeptide(L)' 'MLHSRPIILVMAVLLVAGPALAHTGADLGGLASGFLHPIGKLDHVVAMIAVGLWGGILGGVAIWLLPIVFPLVMALG' A
#
# COMPACT_ATOMS: atom_id res chain seq x y z
N MET A 1 -33.53 1.56 9.64
CA MET A 1 -33.35 2.47 8.50
C MET A 1 -32.05 3.30 8.63
N LEU A 2 -30.86 2.67 8.69
CA LEU A 2 -29.58 3.42 8.87
C LEU A 2 -28.42 3.01 7.95
N HIS A 3 -28.58 2.06 7.01
CA HIS A 3 -27.47 1.55 6.20
C HIS A 3 -27.29 2.22 4.83
N SER A 4 -28.23 3.07 4.38
CA SER A 4 -28.19 3.66 3.04
C SER A 4 -27.36 4.95 2.94
N ARG A 5 -27.06 5.59 4.09
CA ARG A 5 -26.32 6.86 4.16
C ARG A 5 -24.84 6.75 3.75
N PRO A 6 -24.06 5.71 4.14
CA PRO A 6 -22.66 5.63 3.75
C PRO A 6 -22.49 5.30 2.26
N ILE A 7 -23.41 4.56 1.64
CA ILE A 7 -23.33 4.17 0.23
C ILE A 7 -23.41 5.40 -0.68
N ILE A 8 -24.29 6.35 -0.36
CA ILE A 8 -24.44 7.60 -1.12
C ILE A 8 -23.16 8.44 -1.02
N LEU A 9 -22.56 8.52 0.18
CA LEU A 9 -21.28 9.21 0.39
C LEU A 9 -20.13 8.56 -0.40
N VAL A 10 -20.04 7.24 -0.40
CA VAL A 10 -19.03 6.50 -1.18
C VAL A 10 -19.23 6.72 -2.68
N MET A 11 -20.46 6.64 -3.17
CA MET A 11 -20.78 6.90 -4.58
C MET A 11 -20.44 8.33 -5.00
N ALA A 12 -20.73 9.32 -4.14
CA ALA A 12 -20.39 10.72 -4.39
C ALA A 12 -18.88 10.96 -4.46
N VAL A 13 -18.10 10.31 -3.59
CA VAL A 13 -16.63 10.40 -3.60
C VAL A 13 -16.05 9.78 -4.88
N LEU A 14 -16.58 8.63 -5.31
CA LEU A 14 -16.15 7.97 -6.55
C LEU A 14 -16.46 8.79 -7.80
N LEU A 15 -17.58 9.53 -7.81
CA LEU A 15 -17.96 10.41 -8.91
C LEU A 15 -17.06 11.66 -9.06
N VAL A 16 -16.38 12.06 -7.99
CA VAL A 16 -15.48 13.23 -7.96
C VAL A 16 -14.00 12.84 -8.09
N ALA A 17 -13.69 11.54 -8.08
CA ALA A 17 -12.33 11.04 -8.27
C ALA A 17 -11.85 11.30 -9.71
N GLY A 18 -11.12 12.40 -9.91
CA GLY A 18 -10.47 12.73 -11.18
C GLY A 18 -9.21 11.90 -11.44
N PRO A 19 -8.73 11.84 -12.69
CA PRO A 19 -7.49 11.12 -13.02
C PRO A 19 -6.29 11.80 -12.35
N ALA A 20 -5.46 11.01 -11.67
CA ALA A 20 -4.17 11.46 -11.15
C ALA A 20 -3.18 11.64 -12.32
N LEU A 21 -3.03 12.88 -12.78
CA LEU A 21 -2.05 13.26 -13.81
C LEU A 21 -0.64 13.30 -13.20
N ALA A 22 -0.04 12.12 -13.02
CA ALA A 22 1.38 12.02 -12.68
C ALA A 22 2.22 12.41 -13.91
N HIS A 23 3.04 13.46 -13.77
CA HIS A 23 3.94 13.95 -14.79
C HIS A 23 4.99 12.88 -15.11
N THR A 24 4.93 12.26 -16.30
CA THR A 24 5.93 11.27 -16.75
C THR A 24 7.18 11.98 -17.24
N GLY A 25 8.00 12.48 -16.31
CA GLY A 25 9.41 12.70 -16.58
C GLY A 25 10.02 11.37 -17.00
N ALA A 26 10.80 11.38 -18.07
CA ALA A 26 11.37 10.23 -18.75
C ALA A 26 12.00 9.20 -17.78
N ASP A 27 11.21 8.22 -17.39
CA ASP A 27 11.65 6.93 -16.93
C ASP A 27 10.50 5.97 -17.21
N LEU A 28 10.81 4.73 -17.57
CA LEU A 28 9.87 3.74 -18.10
C LEU A 28 8.80 3.36 -17.06
N GLY A 29 7.81 4.24 -16.87
CA GLY A 29 6.76 4.23 -15.85
C GLY A 29 5.57 3.33 -16.18
N GLY A 30 5.81 2.11 -16.67
CA GLY A 30 4.76 1.13 -16.94
C GLY A 30 4.45 0.24 -15.72
N LEU A 31 3.40 -0.59 -15.81
CA LEU A 31 3.07 -1.64 -14.83
C LEU A 31 4.31 -2.47 -14.42
N ALA A 32 5.24 -2.67 -15.37
CA ALA A 32 6.54 -3.31 -15.13
C ALA A 32 7.44 -2.57 -14.12
N SER A 33 7.51 -1.23 -14.14
CA SER A 33 8.27 -0.48 -13.13
C SER A 33 7.55 -0.38 -11.79
N GLY A 34 6.21 -0.49 -11.77
CA GLY A 34 5.43 -0.69 -10.55
C GLY A 34 5.71 -2.05 -9.87
N PHE A 35 5.87 -3.12 -10.66
CA PHE A 35 6.25 -4.45 -10.17
C PHE A 35 7.74 -4.59 -9.84
N LEU A 36 8.62 -3.83 -10.52
CA LEU A 36 10.07 -3.81 -10.24
C LEU A 36 10.46 -2.83 -9.13
N HIS A 37 9.59 -1.88 -8.78
CA HIS A 37 9.80 -0.91 -7.71
C HIS A 37 9.93 -1.43 -6.27
N PRO A 38 9.33 -2.55 -5.85
CA PRO A 38 9.25 -2.88 -4.42
C PRO A 38 10.61 -3.09 -3.77
N ILE A 39 11.63 -3.52 -4.53
CA ILE A 39 12.88 -4.03 -3.95
C ILE A 39 14.03 -3.01 -4.03
N GLY A 40 13.94 -2.02 -4.92
CA GLY A 40 15.06 -1.08 -5.20
C GLY A 40 15.09 0.19 -4.36
N LYS A 41 14.01 0.51 -3.62
CA LYS A 41 13.90 1.76 -2.86
C LYS A 41 14.35 1.58 -1.42
N LEU A 42 15.16 2.52 -0.95
CA LEU A 42 15.65 2.56 0.44
C LEU A 42 14.49 2.57 1.45
N ASP A 43 13.36 3.16 1.07
CA ASP A 43 12.12 3.17 1.85
C ASP A 43 11.59 1.76 2.16
N HIS A 44 11.73 0.80 1.22
CA HIS A 44 11.31 -0.58 1.44
C HIS A 44 12.18 -1.29 2.47
N VAL A 45 13.50 -1.09 2.38
CA VAL A 45 14.46 -1.66 3.34
C VAL A 45 14.19 -1.11 4.74
N VAL A 46 13.98 0.20 4.87
CA VAL A 46 13.63 0.84 6.15
C VAL A 46 12.30 0.30 6.67
N ALA A 47 11.30 0.11 5.81
CA ALA A 47 10.01 -0.47 6.20
C ALA A 47 10.14 -1.93 6.66
N MET A 48 10.91 -2.77 5.98
CA MET A 48 11.16 -4.17 6.39
C MET A 48 11.84 -4.24 7.76
N ILE A 49 12.82 -3.36 8.01
CA ILE A 49 13.50 -3.26 9.31
C ILE A 49 12.52 -2.82 10.40
N ALA A 50 11.72 -1.78 10.13
CA ALA A 50 10.74 -1.26 11.09
C ALA A 50 9.66 -2.31 11.44
N VAL A 51 9.13 -3.02 10.44
CA VAL A 51 8.13 -4.08 10.61
C VAL A 51 8.71 -5.26 11.38
N GLY A 52 9.96 -5.65 11.11
CA GLY A 52 10.65 -6.71 11.86
C GLY A 52 10.87 -6.34 13.32
N LEU A 53 11.32 -5.10 13.59
CA LEU A 53 11.51 -4.60 14.96
C LEU A 53 10.17 -4.53 15.71
N TRP A 54 9.12 -4.05 15.06
CA TRP A 54 7.77 -3.99 15.64
C TRP A 54 7.23 -5.41 15.92
N GLY A 55 7.41 -6.36 15.00
CA GLY A 55 7.05 -7.76 15.23
C GLY A 55 7.75 -8.35 16.45
N GLY A 56 9.04 -8.05 16.63
CA GLY A 56 9.81 -8.42 17.81
C GLY A 56 9.29 -7.80 19.11
N ILE A 57 8.86 -6.53 19.08
CA ILE A 57 8.27 -5.85 20.25
C ILE A 57 6.89 -6.44 20.62
N LEU A 58 6.05 -6.73 19.63
CA LEU A 58 4.71 -7.30 19.85
C LEU A 58 4.76 -8.76 20.32
N GLY A 59 5.77 -9.51 19.89
CA GLY A 59 5.92 -10.91 20.23
C GLY A 59 4.82 -11.83 19.68
N GLY A 60 4.84 -13.09 20.08
CA GLY A 60 3.81 -14.07 19.74
C GLY A 60 3.62 -14.28 18.23
N VAL A 61 2.36 -14.30 17.77
CA VAL A 61 2.01 -14.53 16.35
C VAL A 61 2.41 -13.33 15.47
N ALA A 62 2.52 -12.13 16.04
CA ALA A 62 2.84 -10.92 15.30
C ALA A 62 4.21 -10.99 14.62
N ILE A 63 5.19 -11.69 15.21
CA ILE A 63 6.53 -11.96 14.62
C ILE A 63 6.41 -12.61 13.23
N TRP A 64 5.39 -13.44 13.02
CA TRP A 64 5.17 -14.16 11.77
C TRP A 64 4.17 -13.47 10.84
N LEU A 65 3.13 -12.86 11.41
CA LEU A 65 2.09 -12.16 10.64
C LEU A 65 2.62 -10.91 9.94
N LEU A 66 3.39 -10.08 10.65
CA LEU A 66 3.85 -8.78 10.16
C LEU A 66 4.74 -8.90 8.91
N PRO A 67 5.76 -9.79 8.86
CA PRO A 67 6.58 -9.98 7.66
C PRO A 67 5.83 -10.54 6.45
N ILE A 68 4.66 -11.17 6.65
CA ILE A 68 3.87 -11.79 5.57
C ILE A 68 2.82 -10.81 5.04
N VAL A 69 2.03 -10.23 5.94
CA VAL A 69 0.89 -9.37 5.56
C VAL A 69 1.39 -8.06 4.94
N PHE A 70 2.48 -7.50 5.45
CA PHE A 70 2.95 -6.19 5.01
C PHE A 70 3.41 -6.17 3.54
N PRO A 71 4.28 -7.08 3.05
CA PRO A 71 4.60 -7.15 1.62
C PRO A 71 3.40 -7.54 0.75
N LEU A 72 2.47 -8.34 1.26
CA LEU A 72 1.29 -8.77 0.52
C LEU A 72 0.36 -7.59 0.24
N VAL A 73 0.06 -6.77 1.27
CA VAL A 73 -0.71 -5.53 1.09
C VAL A 73 0.05 -4.52 0.24
N MET A 74 1.37 -4.40 0.41
CA MET A 74 2.19 -3.52 -0.42
C MET A 74 2.15 -3.91 -1.90
N ALA A 75 2.15 -5.21 -2.22
CA ALA A 75 2.05 -5.70 -3.59
C ALA A 75 0.68 -5.44 -4.23
N LEU A 76 -0.37 -5.22 -3.41
CA LEU A 76 -1.69 -4.84 -3.89
C LEU A 76 -1.79 -3.35 -4.30
N GLY A 77 -0.85 -2.51 -3.84
CA GLY A 77 -0.76 -1.09 -4.19
C GLY A 77 -1.61 -0.20 -3.30
#